data_AF-A0AAU8AGA8-F1
#
_entry.id   AF-A0AAU8AGA8-F1
#
_cell.length_a   1.000
_cell.length_b   1.000
_cell.length_c   1.000
_cell.angle_alpha   90.00
_cell.angle_beta   90.00
_cell.angle_gamma   90.00
#
_symmetry.space_group_name_H-M   'P 1'
#
loop_
_entity.id
_entity.type
_entity.pdbx_description
1 polymer ?
#
loop_
_entity_poly.entity_id
_entity_poly.type
_entity_poly.pdbx_seq_one_letter_code
_entity_poly.pdbx_strand_id
1 'polypeptide(L)' 'MTHSQPLAVRESRAAQLLDMPPACFRALVAQGALPPPVMIGDQKRWSVAQIEAILSGKNAIPKEDFEL' A
#
# COMPACT_ATOMS: atom_id res chain seq x y z
N MET A 1 -18.75 13.92 15.22
CA MET A 1 -18.58 12.46 15.41
C MET A 1 -17.22 12.09 14.83
N THR A 2 -16.29 11.63 15.64
CA THR A 2 -14.95 11.23 15.17
C THR A 2 -15.06 9.83 14.59
N HIS A 3 -15.02 9.69 13.27
CA HIS A 3 -14.96 8.38 12.62
C HIS A 3 -13.61 7.72 12.93
N SER A 4 -13.64 6.61 13.68
CA SER A 4 -12.44 5.80 13.89
C SER A 4 -12.08 5.11 12.57
N GLN A 5 -11.02 5.57 11.91
CA GLN A 5 -10.48 4.93 10.73
C GLN A 5 -9.47 3.83 11.12
N PRO A 6 -9.46 2.69 10.40
CA PRO A 6 -8.51 1.62 10.69
C PRO A 6 -7.08 2.06 10.35
N LEU A 7 -6.12 1.78 11.23
CA LEU A 7 -4.70 2.07 10.99
C LEU A 7 -4.05 1.09 10.00
N ALA A 8 -4.53 -0.16 10.00
CA ALA A 8 -4.07 -1.20 9.12
C ALA A 8 -5.25 -2.04 8.60
N VAL A 9 -5.19 -2.41 7.32
CA VAL A 9 -6.29 -3.07 6.61
C VAL A 9 -5.84 -4.37 5.93
N ARG A 10 -6.80 -5.26 5.63
CA ARG A 10 -6.56 -6.46 4.83
C ARG A 10 -6.34 -6.12 3.34
N GLU A 11 -5.74 -7.04 2.59
CA GLU A 11 -5.42 -6.89 1.15
C GLU A 11 -6.60 -6.33 0.35
N SER A 12 -7.80 -6.93 0.49
CA SER A 12 -8.97 -6.51 -0.29
C SER A 12 -9.42 -5.08 0.01
N ARG A 13 -9.24 -4.61 1.26
CA ARG A 13 -9.56 -3.22 1.61
C ARG A 13 -8.45 -2.27 1.19
N ALA A 14 -7.18 -2.69 1.25
CA ALA A 14 -6.06 -1.93 0.69
C ALA A 14 -6.23 -1.68 -0.81
N ALA A 15 -6.63 -2.72 -1.56
CA ALA A 15 -6.92 -2.62 -2.99
C ALA A 15 -8.09 -1.67 -3.27
N GLN A 16 -9.16 -1.73 -2.46
CA GLN A 16 -10.29 -0.79 -2.57
C GLN A 16 -9.90 0.67 -2.30
N LEU A 17 -8.97 0.93 -1.38
CA LEU A 17 -8.50 2.31 -1.11
C LEU A 17 -7.79 2.93 -2.33
N LEU A 18 -7.25 2.09 -3.22
CA LEU A 18 -6.60 2.50 -4.46
C LEU A 18 -7.49 2.26 -5.70
N ASP A 19 -8.79 2.00 -5.49
CA ASP A 19 -9.78 1.73 -6.54
C ASP A 19 -9.33 0.66 -7.56
N MET A 20 -8.80 -0.46 -7.08
CA MET A 20 -8.33 -1.55 -7.95
C MET A 20 -8.72 -2.95 -7.45
N PRO A 21 -8.74 -3.97 -8.34
CA PRO A 21 -8.94 -5.36 -7.93
C PRO A 21 -7.80 -5.86 -7.03
N PRO A 22 -8.09 -6.76 -6.05
CA PRO A 22 -7.06 -7.33 -5.17
C PRO A 22 -5.91 -8.03 -5.90
N ALA A 23 -6.18 -8.66 -7.04
CA ALA A 23 -5.15 -9.31 -7.86
C ALA A 23 -4.15 -8.30 -8.43
N CYS A 24 -4.63 -7.15 -8.90
CA CYS A 24 -3.78 -6.06 -9.39
C CYS A 24 -2.91 -5.49 -8.27
N PHE A 25 -3.53 -5.23 -7.12
CA PHE A 25 -2.82 -4.78 -5.92
C PHE A 25 -1.71 -5.74 -5.51
N ARG A 26 -2.00 -7.05 -5.45
CA ARG A 26 -1.00 -8.07 -5.12
C ARG A 26 0.14 -8.11 -6.12
N ALA A 27 -0.14 -7.98 -7.42
CA ALA A 27 0.88 -7.94 -8.45
C ALA A 27 1.81 -6.74 -8.28
N LEU A 28 1.26 -5.55 -7.98
CA LEU A 28 2.06 -4.35 -7.72
C LEU A 28 2.90 -4.46 -6.45
N VAL A 29 2.39 -5.08 -5.39
CA VAL A 29 3.18 -5.39 -4.18
C VAL A 29 4.33 -6.35 -4.52
N ALA A 30 4.06 -7.40 -5.29
CA ALA A 30 5.08 -8.37 -5.70
C ALA A 30 6.18 -7.75 -6.59
N GLN A 31 5.82 -6.75 -7.40
CA GLN A 31 6.75 -5.98 -8.22
C GLN A 31 7.50 -4.89 -7.44
N GLY A 32 7.19 -4.68 -6.16
CA GLY A 32 7.80 -3.64 -5.33
C GLY A 32 7.25 -2.23 -5.59
N ALA A 33 6.21 -2.08 -6.42
CA ALA A 33 5.59 -0.78 -6.70
C ALA A 33 4.70 -0.29 -5.55
N LEU A 34 4.20 -1.21 -4.72
CA LEU A 34 3.42 -0.91 -3.51
C LEU A 34 4.12 -1.52 -2.27
N PRO A 35 3.91 -0.96 -1.08
CA PRO A 35 4.55 -1.43 0.14
C PRO A 35 4.14 -2.87 0.46
N PRO A 36 5.07 -3.68 0.99
CA PRO A 36 4.76 -5.00 1.48
C PRO A 36 3.84 -4.93 2.70
N PRO A 37 3.11 -6.01 3.02
CA PRO A 37 2.32 -6.06 4.24
C PRO A 37 3.21 -5.99 5.48
N VAL A 38 2.72 -5.32 6.51
CA VAL A 38 3.22 -5.45 7.87
C VAL A 38 2.66 -6.73 8.50
N MET A 39 3.49 -7.39 9.31
CA MET A 39 3.11 -8.57 10.08
C MET A 39 2.65 -8.14 11.48
N ILE A 40 1.40 -8.46 11.82
CA ILE A 40 0.85 -8.29 13.17
C ILE A 40 0.53 -9.69 13.69
N GLY A 41 1.50 -10.32 14.36
CA GLY A 41 1.45 -11.75 14.64
C GLY A 41 1.46 -12.56 13.34
N ASP A 42 0.46 -13.41 13.14
CA ASP A 42 0.26 -14.22 11.93
C ASP A 42 -0.52 -13.47 10.83
N GLN A 43 -1.00 -12.26 11.11
CA GLN A 43 -1.84 -11.49 10.20
C GLN A 43 -1.02 -10.57 9.30
N LYS A 44 -1.18 -10.72 7.99
CA LYS A 44 -0.72 -9.76 7.00
C LYS A 44 -1.70 -8.58 6.91
N ARG A 45 -1.21 -7.36 7.11
CA ARG A 45 -2.00 -6.11 7.00
C ARG A 45 -1.20 -5.05 6.25
N TRP A 46 -1.89 -4.09 5.66
CA TRP A 46 -1.27 -2.93 5.02
C TRP A 46 -1.57 -1.68 5.83
N SER A 47 -0.54 -0.89 6.09
CA SER A 47 -0.68 0.41 6.76
C SER A 47 -1.40 1.38 5.84
N VAL A 48 -2.50 1.97 6.34
CA VAL A 48 -3.24 2.99 5.57
C VAL A 48 -2.35 4.21 5.32
N ALA A 49 -1.56 4.62 6.31
CA ALA A 49 -0.65 5.75 6.18
C ALA A 49 0.42 5.55 5.10
N GLN A 50 0.92 4.31 4.91
CA GLN A 50 1.87 4.02 3.83
C GLN A 50 1.20 4.06 2.46
N ILE A 51 -0.02 3.54 2.35
CA ILE A 51 -0.80 3.61 1.11
C ILE A 51 -1.03 5.07 0.72
N GLU A 52 -1.42 5.92 1.67
CA GLU A 52 -1.61 7.37 1.46
C GLU A 52 -0.32 8.07 1.03
N ALA A 53 0.82 7.72 1.64
CA ALA A 53 2.11 8.34 1.35
C ALA A 53 2.61 8.09 -0.09
N ILE A 54 2.20 6.99 -0.72
CA ILE A 54 2.50 6.68 -2.13
C ILE A 54 1.76 7.68 -3.02
N LEU A 55 0.46 7.89 -2.78
CA LEU A 55 -0.37 8.79 -3.58
C LEU A 55 0.06 10.25 -3.39
N SER A 56 0.49 10.62 -2.19
CA SER A 56 0.96 11.98 -1.92
C SER A 56 2.37 12.27 -2.43
N GLY A 57 3.04 11.30 -3.07
CA GLY A 57 4.43 11.43 -3.55
C GLY A 57 5.48 11.57 -2.44
N LYS A 58 5.10 11.42 -1.16
CA LYS A 58 6.02 11.52 -0.02
C LYS A 58 6.88 10.28 0.15
N ASN A 59 6.48 9.18 -0.50
CA ASN A 59 7.19 7.91 -0.50
C ASN A 59 7.47 7.44 -1.94
N ALA A 60 7.68 8.39 -2.87
CA ALA A 60 8.16 8.06 -4.21
C ALA A 60 9.48 7.28 -4.06
N ILE A 61 9.44 5.99 -4.35
CA ILE A 61 10.63 5.17 -4.52
C ILE A 61 11.47 5.90 -5.57
N PRO A 62 12.76 6.22 -5.31
CA PRO A 62 13.60 6.86 -6.30
C PRO A 62 13.54 6.02 -7.56
N LYS A 63 13.03 6.58 -8.66
CA LYS A 63 13.29 6.00 -9.97
C LYS A 63 14.78 6.18 -10.15
N GLU A 64 15.53 5.08 -10.22
CA GLU A 64 16.91 5.12 -10.71
C GLU A 64 16.84 5.71 -12.13
N ASP A 65 17.22 6.98 -12.24
CA ASP A 65 17.40 7.68 -13.50
C ASP A 65 18.63 7.03 -14.15
N PHE A 66 18.41 6.06 -15.04
CA PHE A 66 19.46 5.58 -15.92
C PHE A 66 19.67 6.65 -17.00
N GLU A 67 20.54 7.62 -16.72
CA GLU A 67 21.18 8.44 -17.76
C GLU A 67 22.15 7.53 -18.55
N LEU A 68 22.02 7.52 -19.88
CA LEU A 68 22.92 6.82 -20.81
C LEU A 68 23.44 7.82 -21.86
#